data_AF-A0A949XM89-F1
#
_entry.id   AF-A0A949XM89-F1
#
_cell.length_a   1.000
_cell.length_b   1.000
_cell.length_c   1.000
_cell.angle_alpha   90.00
_cell.angle_beta   90.00
_cell.angle_gamma   90.00
#
_symmetry.space_group_name_H-M   'P 1'
#
loop_
_entity.id
_entity.type
_entity.pdbx_description
1 polymer ?
#
loop_
_entity_poly.entity_id
_entity_poly.type
_entity_poly.pdbx_seq_one_letter_code
_entity_poly.pdbx_strand_id
1 'polypeptide(L)'
;EMPLQLQSLFGVEHKQVLTLSGRQGHPSQNTSKPEDTKTLMLNGAGSFAATRLQASFYLQYLTLKGAEPLLECGDEVVGAVNRSGSGRAYLIGTLLDPGQGENQAFLASLLRSAGVDSDRAGKLLRRRRSLGSTAAWFLVNPTRENVEETLDVRGYRSAKDLLAGPLTIDSGSSQLRVKVGPADISCIILESA
;
A
#
# COMPACT_ATOMS: atom_id res chain seq x y z
N GLU A 1 -5.67 2.58 23.44
CA GLU A 1 -4.22 2.34 23.57
C GLU A 1 -3.77 1.30 22.56
N MET A 2 -2.51 1.33 22.13
CA MET A 2 -1.96 0.34 21.19
C MET A 2 -1.57 -0.96 21.94
N PRO A 3 -2.01 -2.16 21.51
CA PRO A 3 -1.60 -3.42 22.11
C PRO A 3 -0.07 -3.61 22.13
N LEU A 4 0.47 -4.22 23.19
CA LEU A 4 1.92 -4.43 23.38
C LEU A 4 2.59 -5.20 22.23
N GLN A 5 1.89 -6.17 21.63
CA GLN A 5 2.45 -6.91 20.49
C GLN A 5 2.65 -6.00 19.27
N LEU A 6 1.74 -5.04 19.04
CA LEU A 6 1.88 -4.08 17.95
C LEU A 6 2.99 -3.07 18.25
N GLN A 7 3.10 -2.62 19.50
CA GLN A 7 4.20 -1.75 19.92
C GLN A 7 5.57 -2.40 19.66
N SER A 8 5.71 -3.69 20.00
CA SER A 8 6.93 -4.46 19.73
C SER A 8 7.18 -4.65 18.23
N LEU A 9 6.14 -5.01 17.45
CA LEU A 9 6.26 -5.19 16.00
C LEU A 9 6.73 -3.91 15.30
N PHE A 10 6.12 -2.77 15.63
CA PHE A 10 6.42 -1.48 15.03
C PHE A 10 7.59 -0.75 15.71
N GLY A 11 8.12 -1.27 16.82
CA GLY A 11 9.20 -0.64 17.56
C GLY A 11 8.83 0.76 18.05
N VAL A 12 7.61 0.96 18.55
CA VAL A 12 7.11 2.26 19.02
C VAL A 12 6.24 2.14 20.26
N GLU A 13 6.16 3.21 21.03
CA GLU A 13 5.11 3.46 22.02
C GLU A 13 4.13 4.51 21.51
N HIS A 14 2.86 4.35 21.86
CA HIS A 14 1.85 5.34 21.57
C HIS A 14 2.02 6.56 22.51
N LYS A 15 2.09 7.77 21.95
CA LYS A 15 2.16 9.02 22.72
C LYS A 15 0.79 9.70 22.86
N GLN A 16 0.15 10.04 21.74
CA GLN A 16 -1.15 10.72 21.72
C GLN A 16 -1.84 10.57 20.35
N VAL A 17 -3.17 10.72 20.31
CA VAL A 17 -3.94 10.86 19.06
C VAL A 17 -4.64 12.21 19.06
N LEU A 18 -4.57 12.92 17.93
CA LEU A 18 -5.34 14.12 17.65
C LEU A 18 -6.34 13.83 16.53
N THR A 19 -7.61 14.15 16.75
CA THR A 19 -8.62 14.12 15.68
C THR A 19 -8.47 15.35 14.81
N LEU A 20 -8.40 15.16 13.49
CA LEU A 20 -8.34 16.25 12.52
C LEU A 20 -9.77 16.56 12.08
N SER A 21 -10.32 17.69 12.56
CA SER A 21 -11.62 18.20 12.10
C SER A 21 -11.56 18.48 10.60
N GLY A 22 -12.27 17.71 9.76
CA GLY A 22 -12.22 17.96 8.30
C GLY A 22 -12.84 16.93 7.34
N ARG A 23 -13.25 15.74 7.81
CA ARG A 23 -14.03 14.81 6.98
C ARG A 23 -15.22 14.26 7.77
N GLN A 24 -16.33 14.99 7.74
CA GLN A 24 -17.62 14.38 8.07
C GLN A 24 -17.99 13.39 6.96
N GLY A 25 -17.76 12.11 7.21
CA GLY A 25 -18.22 11.00 6.38
C GLY A 25 -19.70 10.70 6.55
N HIS A 26 -20.57 11.71 6.47
CA HIS A 26 -22.01 11.54 6.35
C HIS A 26 -22.53 12.37 5.17
N PRO A 27 -23.46 11.84 4.35
CA PRO A 27 -24.21 12.65 3.39
C PRO A 27 -25.25 13.47 4.16
N SER A 28 -24.79 14.46 4.91
CA SER A 28 -25.65 15.51 5.42
C SER A 28 -25.77 16.56 4.32
N GLN A 29 -26.97 16.64 3.74
CA GLN A 29 -27.43 17.81 3.01
C GLN A 29 -27.20 19.04 3.90
N ASN A 30 -26.14 19.80 3.64
CA ASN A 30 -26.13 21.24 3.83
C ASN A 30 -24.91 21.85 3.16
N THR A 31 -25.22 22.65 2.15
CA THR A 31 -24.33 23.51 1.38
C THR A 31 -23.81 24.65 2.26
N SER A 32 -22.65 24.43 2.88
CA SER A 32 -21.69 25.49 3.17
C SER A 32 -20.31 24.85 3.22
N LYS A 33 -19.44 25.26 2.29
CA LYS A 33 -18.03 24.86 2.30
C LYS A 33 -17.46 25.19 3.69
N PRO A 34 -16.82 24.25 4.40
CA PRO A 34 -15.97 24.65 5.51
C PRO A 34 -14.81 25.45 4.92
N GLU A 35 -14.80 26.76 5.18
CA GLU A 35 -13.64 27.61 4.98
C GLU A 35 -12.45 27.05 5.79
N ASP A 36 -11.28 27.04 5.17
CA ASP A 36 -9.96 26.87 5.80
C ASP A 36 -9.76 25.65 6.72
N THR A 37 -10.05 24.45 6.22
CA THR A 37 -9.40 23.26 6.80
C THR A 37 -7.93 23.27 6.36
N LYS A 38 -7.06 23.87 7.18
CA LYS A 38 -5.61 23.83 6.98
C LYS A 38 -5.19 22.37 6.84
N THR A 39 -4.83 21.99 5.62
CA THR A 39 -4.37 20.65 5.31
C THR A 39 -3.07 20.40 6.07
N LEU A 40 -3.05 19.37 6.91
CA LEU A 40 -1.87 19.02 7.68
C LEU A 40 -0.97 18.13 6.84
N MET A 41 0.15 18.70 6.39
CA MET A 41 1.18 17.97 5.64
C MET A 41 2.24 17.43 6.59
N LEU A 42 2.52 16.14 6.45
CA LEU A 42 3.57 15.40 7.13
C LEU A 42 4.76 15.30 6.19
N ASN A 43 5.97 15.49 6.72
CA ASN A 43 7.19 15.31 5.95
C ASN A 43 7.67 13.86 6.09
N GLY A 44 8.11 13.25 5.01
CA GLY A 44 8.82 11.97 5.09
C GLY A 44 10.16 12.14 5.79
N ALA A 45 10.62 11.08 6.44
CA ALA A 45 11.89 11.03 7.14
C ALA A 45 12.74 9.84 6.64
N GLY A 46 14.05 9.87 6.93
CA GLY A 46 14.98 8.81 6.52
C GLY A 46 14.97 8.59 5.00
N SER A 47 14.74 7.35 4.56
CA SER A 47 14.65 7.00 3.12
C SER A 47 13.44 7.63 2.41
N PHE A 48 12.54 8.28 3.14
CA PHE A 48 11.34 8.93 2.62
C PHE A 48 11.43 10.46 2.64
N ALA A 49 12.59 11.05 2.95
CA ALA A 49 12.79 12.49 3.07
C ALA A 49 12.32 13.34 1.87
N ALA A 50 12.27 12.77 0.67
CA ALA A 50 11.81 13.43 -0.55
C ALA A 50 10.28 13.32 -0.79
N THR A 51 9.51 12.84 0.19
CA THR A 51 8.07 12.63 0.06
C THR A 51 7.31 13.38 1.15
N ARG A 52 6.02 13.65 0.89
CA ARG A 52 5.10 14.19 1.89
C ARG A 52 3.82 13.38 1.92
N LEU A 53 3.11 13.47 3.04
CA LEU A 53 1.81 12.84 3.21
C LEU A 53 0.82 13.82 3.82
N GLN A 54 -0.34 13.96 3.20
CA GLN A 54 -1.46 14.68 3.80
C GLN A 54 -2.15 13.79 4.84
N ALA A 55 -2.16 14.24 6.09
CA ALA A 55 -2.87 13.58 7.16
C ALA A 55 -4.40 13.69 6.97
N SER A 56 -5.12 12.63 7.33
CA SER A 56 -6.58 12.57 7.24
C SER A 56 -7.18 11.95 8.50
N PHE A 57 -8.31 12.49 8.94
CA PHE A 57 -9.14 12.01 10.04
C PHE A 57 -8.51 12.09 11.45
N TYR A 58 -7.29 11.59 11.62
CA TYR A 58 -6.54 11.66 12.86
C TYR A 58 -5.03 11.73 12.59
N LEU A 59 -4.28 12.14 13.61
CA LEU A 59 -2.83 12.07 13.66
C LEU A 59 -2.39 11.41 14.96
N GLN A 60 -1.62 10.35 14.85
CA GLN A 60 -1.06 9.57 15.95
C GLN A 60 0.42 9.92 16.08
N TYR A 61 0.79 10.37 17.28
CA TYR A 61 2.16 10.66 17.65
C TYR A 61 2.76 9.45 18.36
N LEU A 62 4.05 9.22 18.10
CA LEU A 62 4.76 8.01 18.46
C LEU A 62 6.07 8.34 19.19
N THR A 63 6.44 7.49 20.13
CA THR A 63 7.80 7.46 20.69
C THR A 63 8.54 6.26 20.11
N LEU A 64 9.68 6.46 19.47
CA LEU A 64 10.45 5.37 18.86
C LEU A 64 11.12 4.50 19.92
N LYS A 65 11.05 3.17 19.74
CA LYS A 65 11.70 2.12 20.54
C LYS A 65 12.46 1.16 19.63
N GLY A 66 13.51 1.66 19.00
CA GLY A 66 14.36 0.90 18.07
C GLY A 66 13.89 0.93 16.61
N ALA A 67 12.74 1.54 16.31
CA ALA A 67 12.33 1.86 14.95
C ALA A 67 12.99 3.16 14.43
N GLU A 68 12.94 3.36 13.12
CA GLU A 68 13.37 4.59 12.44
C GLU A 68 12.14 5.47 12.13
N PRO A 69 12.28 6.81 12.14
CA PRO A 69 11.19 7.71 11.76
C PRO A 69 10.87 7.55 10.27
N LEU A 70 9.57 7.50 9.95
CA LEU A 70 9.06 7.42 8.58
C LEU A 70 8.35 8.71 8.16
N LEU A 71 7.60 9.32 9.08
CA LEU A 71 6.86 10.56 8.89
C LEU A 71 6.98 11.44 10.13
N GLU A 72 7.09 12.75 9.91
CA GLU A 72 7.26 13.78 10.94
C GLU A 72 6.25 14.92 10.76
N CYS A 73 5.79 15.45 11.88
CA CYS A 73 4.94 16.65 11.97
C CYS A 73 5.65 17.69 12.83
N GLY A 74 6.44 18.57 12.22
CA GLY A 74 7.43 19.36 12.97
C GLY A 74 8.52 18.43 13.50
N ASP A 75 8.87 18.54 14.78
CA ASP A 75 9.90 17.72 15.44
C ASP A 75 9.33 16.39 16.00
N GLU A 76 8.07 16.09 15.73
CA GLU A 76 7.36 14.97 16.32
C GLU A 76 7.16 13.83 15.32
N VAL A 77 7.37 12.59 15.77
CA VAL A 77 7.23 11.38 14.95
C VAL A 77 5.78 10.94 14.87
N VAL A 78 5.29 10.76 13.65
CA VAL A 78 3.90 10.37 13.34
C VAL A 78 3.82 9.19 12.36
N GLY A 79 4.95 8.59 12.07
CA GLY A 79 5.04 7.32 11.37
C GLY A 79 6.40 6.69 11.63
N ALA A 80 6.47 5.37 11.61
CA ALA A 80 7.69 4.63 11.89
C ALA A 80 7.88 3.46 10.93
N VAL A 81 9.12 3.07 10.72
CA VAL A 81 9.50 1.82 10.07
C VAL A 81 10.42 1.04 10.99
N ASN A 82 10.08 -0.23 11.22
CA ASN A 82 10.89 -1.14 12.02
C ASN A 82 11.33 -2.34 11.20
N ARG A 83 12.54 -2.84 11.43
CA ARG A 83 12.97 -4.15 10.93
C ARG A 83 12.42 -5.23 11.86
N SER A 84 11.75 -6.22 11.29
CA SER A 84 11.21 -7.36 12.05
C SER A 84 11.43 -8.64 11.27
N GLY A 85 12.29 -9.52 11.81
CA GLY A 85 12.79 -10.69 11.08
C GLY A 85 13.51 -10.30 9.79
N SER A 86 13.13 -10.93 8.68
CA SER A 86 13.60 -10.60 7.32
C SER A 86 12.80 -9.48 6.65
N GLY A 87 11.78 -8.95 7.33
CA GLY A 87 10.85 -7.97 6.79
C GLY A 87 10.96 -6.59 7.43
N ARG A 88 9.99 -5.74 7.07
CA ARG A 88 9.78 -4.42 7.65
C ARG A 88 8.33 -4.24 8.03
N ALA A 89 8.09 -3.59 9.17
CA ALA A 89 6.78 -3.16 9.61
C ALA A 89 6.70 -1.64 9.48
N TYR A 90 5.70 -1.15 8.74
CA TYR A 90 5.48 0.29 8.52
C TYR A 90 4.22 0.71 9.26
N LEU A 91 4.33 1.71 10.12
CA LEU A 91 3.21 2.34 10.80
C LEU A 91 3.02 3.75 10.26
N ILE A 92 1.85 4.00 9.67
CA ILE A 92 1.41 5.33 9.24
C ILE A 92 0.45 5.84 10.31
N GLY A 93 0.85 6.85 11.09
CA GLY A 93 0.04 7.39 12.19
C GLY A 93 -1.12 8.27 11.73
N THR A 94 -1.71 8.03 10.58
CA THR A 94 -2.87 8.76 10.07
C THR A 94 -3.62 7.85 9.09
N LEU A 95 -4.86 8.23 8.75
CA LEU A 95 -5.57 7.53 7.68
C LEU A 95 -4.96 7.91 6.32
N LEU A 96 -4.31 6.95 5.68
CA LEU A 96 -3.79 7.10 4.33
C LEU A 96 -4.95 7.07 3.32
N ASP A 97 -5.24 8.21 2.71
CA ASP A 97 -6.11 8.27 1.52
C ASP A 97 -5.23 8.11 0.26
N PRO A 98 -5.34 7.00 -0.49
CA PRO A 98 -4.53 6.74 -1.68
C PRO A 98 -4.96 7.56 -2.91
N GLY A 99 -5.69 8.67 -2.71
CA GLY A 99 -6.07 9.63 -3.75
C GLY A 99 -4.90 10.25 -4.51
N GLN A 100 -5.15 11.36 -5.19
CA GLN A 100 -4.15 11.98 -6.09
C GLN A 100 -3.07 12.77 -5.33
N GLY A 101 -1.96 13.06 -6.01
CA GLY A 101 -0.93 13.98 -5.52
C GLY A 101 0.08 13.35 -4.54
N GLU A 102 0.41 14.07 -3.47
CA GLU A 102 1.46 13.71 -2.50
C GLU A 102 1.22 12.32 -1.86
N ASN A 103 -0.02 12.00 -1.49
CA ASN A 103 -0.34 10.70 -0.90
C ASN A 103 -0.07 9.54 -1.87
N GLN A 104 -0.37 9.74 -3.15
CA GLN A 104 -0.07 8.76 -4.19
C GLN A 104 1.44 8.56 -4.34
N ALA A 105 2.20 9.67 -4.33
CA ALA A 105 3.65 9.66 -4.46
C ALA A 105 4.31 8.97 -3.25
N PHE A 106 3.86 9.26 -2.03
CA PHE A 106 4.29 8.60 -0.80
C PHE A 106 4.01 7.10 -0.85
N LEU A 107 2.77 6.69 -1.17
CA LEU A 107 2.41 5.28 -1.28
C LEU A 107 3.22 4.56 -2.37
N ALA A 108 3.45 5.21 -3.51
CA ALA A 108 4.30 4.65 -4.57
C ALA A 108 5.75 4.48 -4.09
N SER A 109 6.29 5.43 -3.32
CA SER A 109 7.62 5.32 -2.72
C SER A 109 7.68 4.17 -1.70
N LEU A 110 6.65 4.03 -0.87
CA LEU A 110 6.54 2.97 0.13
C LEU A 110 6.56 1.59 -0.52
N LEU A 111 5.73 1.40 -1.55
CA LEU A 111 5.67 0.16 -2.31
C LEU A 111 7.01 -0.16 -3.00
N ARG A 112 7.65 0.82 -3.65
CA ARG A 112 8.98 0.64 -4.23
C ARG A 112 10.03 0.22 -3.18
N SER A 113 10.00 0.85 -2.00
CA SER A 113 10.92 0.50 -0.91
C SER A 113 10.74 -0.95 -0.41
N ALA A 114 9.54 -1.52 -0.59
CA ALA A 114 9.20 -2.90 -0.28
C ALA A 114 9.49 -3.86 -1.47
N GLY A 115 10.10 -3.37 -2.55
CA GLY A 115 10.39 -4.14 -3.76
C GLY A 115 9.15 -4.44 -4.59
N VAL A 116 8.10 -3.60 -4.49
CA VAL A 116 6.87 -3.73 -5.28
C VAL A 116 6.94 -2.78 -6.47
N ASP A 117 7.01 -3.36 -7.66
CA ASP A 117 6.92 -2.65 -8.93
C ASP A 117 5.46 -2.47 -9.34
N SER A 118 5.19 -1.44 -10.13
CA SER A 118 3.88 -1.16 -10.69
C SER A 118 3.97 -0.97 -12.20
N ASP A 119 3.09 -1.63 -12.92
CA ASP A 119 2.89 -1.45 -14.35
C ASP A 119 1.43 -1.74 -14.75
N ARG A 120 1.19 -1.93 -16.04
CA ARG A 120 -0.08 -2.40 -16.59
C ARG A 120 0.13 -3.73 -17.30
N ALA A 121 -0.89 -4.57 -17.23
CA ALA A 121 -1.05 -5.74 -18.09
C ALA A 121 -2.34 -5.51 -18.89
N GLY A 122 -2.20 -4.89 -20.06
CA GLY A 122 -3.34 -4.39 -20.83
C GLY A 122 -4.19 -3.41 -20.01
N LYS A 123 -5.47 -3.74 -19.81
CA LYS A 123 -6.42 -2.93 -19.01
C LYS A 123 -6.23 -3.11 -17.50
N LEU A 124 -5.59 -4.18 -17.05
CA LEU A 124 -5.36 -4.44 -15.63
C LEU A 124 -4.21 -3.58 -15.08
N LEU A 125 -4.39 -3.07 -13.87
CA LEU A 125 -3.28 -2.54 -13.09
C LEU A 125 -2.54 -3.72 -12.48
N ARG A 126 -1.21 -3.74 -12.60
CA ARG A 126 -0.40 -4.83 -12.08
C ARG A 126 0.63 -4.32 -11.08
N ARG A 127 0.66 -4.96 -9.91
CA ARG A 127 1.69 -4.77 -8.88
C ARG A 127 2.46 -6.06 -8.71
N ARG A 128 3.79 -6.02 -8.78
CA ARG A 128 4.63 -7.23 -8.76
C ARG A 128 5.70 -7.13 -7.70
N ARG A 129 5.93 -8.23 -7.01
CA ARG A 129 7.08 -8.40 -6.12
C ARG A 129 7.70 -9.75 -6.37
N SER A 130 9.03 -9.79 -6.47
CA SER A 130 9.79 -11.02 -6.66
C SER A 130 10.66 -11.27 -5.43
N LEU A 131 10.74 -12.54 -5.01
CA LEU A 131 11.57 -12.99 -3.91
C LEU A 131 12.12 -14.39 -4.24
N GLY A 132 13.41 -14.48 -4.53
CA GLY A 132 14.02 -15.74 -4.97
C GLY A 132 13.38 -16.26 -6.26
N SER A 133 12.95 -17.52 -6.25
CA SER A 133 12.26 -18.19 -7.36
C SER A 133 10.75 -17.90 -7.44
N THR A 134 10.21 -17.09 -6.53
CA THR A 134 8.77 -16.80 -6.46
C THR A 134 8.48 -15.35 -6.82
N ALA A 135 7.40 -15.12 -7.55
CA ALA A 135 6.84 -13.80 -7.77
C ALA A 135 5.35 -13.75 -7.42
N ALA A 136 4.91 -12.65 -6.81
CA ALA A 136 3.52 -12.36 -6.53
C ALA A 136 3.05 -11.18 -7.37
N TRP A 137 2.03 -11.40 -8.20
CA TRP A 137 1.46 -10.41 -9.10
C TRP A 137 0.01 -10.15 -8.71
N PHE A 138 -0.25 -8.96 -8.18
CA PHE A 138 -1.61 -8.48 -7.95
C PHE A 138 -2.13 -7.82 -9.23
N LEU A 139 -3.26 -8.30 -9.72
CA LEU A 139 -3.94 -7.80 -10.90
C LEU A 139 -5.25 -7.18 -10.45
N VAL A 140 -5.36 -5.87 -10.59
CA VAL A 140 -6.55 -5.12 -10.19
C VAL A 140 -7.29 -4.68 -11.45
N ASN A 141 -8.58 -4.98 -11.52
CA ASN A 141 -9.45 -4.50 -12.58
C ASN A 141 -10.15 -3.20 -12.13
N PRO A 142 -9.70 -2.02 -12.60
CA PRO A 142 -10.35 -0.76 -12.23
C PRO A 142 -11.63 -0.48 -13.02
N THR A 143 -12.03 -1.37 -13.94
CA THR A 143 -13.16 -1.16 -14.86
C THR A 143 -14.46 -1.74 -14.30
N ARG A 144 -15.57 -1.41 -14.95
CA ARG A 144 -16.91 -1.93 -14.64
C ARG A 144 -17.26 -3.21 -15.41
N GLU A 145 -16.33 -3.72 -16.20
CA GLU A 145 -16.53 -4.88 -17.06
C GLU A 145 -15.56 -6.00 -16.67
N ASN A 146 -15.86 -7.23 -17.09
CA ASN A 146 -14.87 -8.31 -17.01
C ASN A 146 -13.70 -8.00 -17.93
N VAL A 147 -12.49 -8.14 -17.42
CA VAL A 147 -11.26 -7.95 -18.19
C VAL A 147 -10.55 -9.29 -18.33
N GLU A 148 -10.31 -9.70 -19.57
CA GLU A 148 -9.50 -10.86 -19.91
C GLU A 148 -8.20 -10.39 -20.55
N GLU A 149 -7.07 -10.82 -20.00
CA GLU A 149 -5.73 -10.46 -20.47
C GLU A 149 -4.87 -11.71 -20.59
N THR A 150 -3.89 -11.65 -21.49
CA THR A 150 -2.86 -12.69 -21.62
C THR A 150 -1.55 -12.14 -21.08
N LEU A 151 -0.99 -12.80 -20.08
CA LEU A 151 0.22 -12.38 -19.39
C LEU A 151 1.41 -13.20 -19.88
N ASP A 152 2.49 -12.51 -20.23
CA ASP A 152 3.80 -13.13 -20.45
C ASP A 152 4.39 -13.55 -19.10
N VAL A 153 4.51 -14.86 -18.89
CA VAL A 153 5.06 -15.50 -17.68
C VAL A 153 6.34 -16.29 -18.00
N ARG A 154 7.09 -15.88 -19.04
CA ARG A 154 8.40 -16.48 -19.35
C ARG A 154 9.30 -16.52 -18.11
N GLY A 155 9.92 -17.68 -17.89
CA GLY A 155 10.79 -17.95 -16.73
C GLY A 155 10.10 -18.65 -15.56
N TYR A 156 8.76 -18.74 -15.57
CA TYR A 156 7.99 -19.44 -14.53
C TYR A 156 7.41 -20.77 -15.06
N ARG A 157 7.26 -21.75 -14.16
CA ARG A 157 6.76 -23.11 -14.48
C ARG A 157 5.38 -23.38 -13.90
N SER A 158 5.01 -22.71 -12.82
CA SER A 158 3.70 -22.85 -12.18
C SER A 158 3.06 -21.48 -11.98
N ALA A 159 1.73 -21.46 -11.99
CA ALA A 159 0.92 -20.31 -11.64
C ALA A 159 -0.25 -20.74 -10.76
N LYS A 160 -0.56 -19.96 -9.72
CA LYS A 160 -1.74 -20.15 -8.89
C LYS A 160 -2.31 -18.79 -8.51
N ASP A 161 -3.62 -18.63 -8.60
CA ASP A 161 -4.31 -17.52 -7.95
C ASP A 161 -4.52 -17.86 -6.46
N LEU A 162 -4.00 -17.04 -5.55
CA LEU A 162 -4.23 -17.22 -4.11
C LEU A 162 -5.70 -17.06 -3.71
N LEU A 163 -6.50 -16.36 -4.52
CA LEU A 163 -7.90 -16.05 -4.23
C LEU A 163 -8.86 -17.01 -4.94
N ALA A 164 -8.48 -17.53 -6.10
CA ALA A 164 -9.34 -18.37 -6.94
C ALA A 164 -8.84 -19.80 -7.17
N GLY A 165 -7.61 -20.14 -6.77
CA GLY A 165 -7.05 -21.49 -6.90
C GLY A 165 -6.08 -21.66 -8.09
N PRO A 166 -5.79 -22.90 -8.52
CA PRO A 166 -4.74 -23.19 -9.49
C PRO A 166 -5.05 -22.59 -10.87
N LEU A 167 -4.00 -22.13 -11.57
CA LEU A 167 -4.09 -21.64 -12.94
C LEU A 167 -3.24 -22.52 -13.87
N THR A 168 -3.65 -22.62 -15.13
CA THR A 168 -2.89 -23.36 -16.14
C THR A 168 -2.08 -22.38 -16.97
N ILE A 169 -0.76 -22.59 -17.01
CA ILE A 169 0.11 -21.92 -17.99
C ILE A 169 0.01 -22.73 -19.28
N ASP A 170 -0.27 -22.04 -20.39
CA ASP A 170 -0.38 -22.69 -21.69
C ASP A 170 0.95 -23.37 -22.05
N SER A 171 0.89 -24.69 -22.19
CA SER A 171 2.05 -25.54 -22.41
C SER A 171 2.75 -25.16 -23.72
N GLY A 172 3.92 -24.54 -23.62
CA GLY A 172 4.75 -24.17 -24.78
C GLY A 172 4.71 -22.69 -25.20
N SER A 173 3.84 -21.84 -24.63
CA SER A 173 3.75 -20.42 -25.02
C SER A 173 4.24 -19.43 -23.96
N SER A 174 4.50 -19.91 -22.74
CA SER A 174 4.79 -19.04 -21.58
C SER A 174 3.75 -17.93 -21.39
N GLN A 175 2.51 -18.19 -21.81
CA GLN A 175 1.39 -17.29 -21.64
C GLN A 175 0.46 -17.81 -20.55
N LEU A 176 -0.11 -16.89 -19.79
CA LEU A 176 -1.14 -17.16 -18.80
C LEU A 176 -2.34 -16.29 -19.11
N ARG A 177 -3.48 -16.89 -19.46
CA ARG A 177 -4.74 -16.16 -19.59
C ARG A 177 -5.36 -15.96 -18.21
N VAL A 178 -5.71 -14.72 -17.91
CA VAL A 178 -6.37 -14.33 -16.66
C VAL A 178 -7.67 -13.61 -16.95
N LYS A 179 -8.65 -13.82 -16.08
CA LYS A 179 -9.93 -13.11 -16.11
C LYS A 179 -10.16 -12.51 -14.73
N VAL A 180 -10.32 -11.19 -14.67
CA VAL A 180 -10.57 -10.47 -13.42
C VAL A 180 -11.91 -9.77 -13.52
N GLY A 181 -12.78 -10.01 -12.53
CA GLY A 181 -14.10 -9.40 -12.45
C GLY A 181 -14.04 -7.88 -12.30
N PRO A 182 -15.16 -7.17 -12.51
CA PRO A 182 -15.21 -5.72 -12.35
C PRO A 182 -14.93 -5.30 -10.90
N ALA A 183 -14.08 -4.29 -10.70
CA ALA A 183 -13.62 -3.85 -9.38
C ALA A 183 -13.01 -4.96 -8.50
N ASP A 184 -12.52 -6.04 -9.12
CA ASP A 184 -11.98 -7.21 -8.44
C ASP A 184 -10.45 -7.25 -8.51
N ILE A 185 -9.85 -8.16 -7.72
CA ILE A 185 -8.43 -8.40 -7.64
C ILE A 185 -8.11 -9.90 -7.73
N SER A 186 -7.08 -10.23 -8.51
CA SER A 186 -6.45 -11.55 -8.52
C SER A 186 -5.04 -11.45 -7.97
N CYS A 187 -4.57 -12.49 -7.27
CA CYS A 187 -3.19 -12.55 -6.78
C CYS A 187 -2.50 -13.79 -7.32
N ILE A 188 -1.75 -13.61 -8.40
CA ILE A 188 -1.07 -14.70 -9.09
C ILE A 188 0.31 -14.92 -8.47
N ILE A 189 0.52 -16.10 -7.92
CA ILE A 189 1.82 -16.59 -7.49
C ILE A 189 2.42 -17.39 -8.63
N LEU A 190 3.63 -17.00 -9.02
CA LEU A 190 4.42 -17.65 -10.04
C LEU A 190 5.68 -18.23 -9.41
N GLU A 191 6.05 -19.44 -9.80
CA GLU A 191 7.29 -20.07 -9.34
C GLU A 191 8.15 -20.51 -10.52
N SER A 192 9.43 -20.13 -10.47
CA SER A 192 10.46 -20.72 -11.32
C SER A 192 10.86 -22.09 -10.77
N ALA A 193 11.44 -22.95 -11.61
CA ALA A 193 12.14 -24.13 -11.10
C ALA A 193 13.31 -23.73 -10.18
#